data_AF-A0A7S1YUD7-F1
#
_entry.id   AF-A0A7S1YUD7-F1
#
_cell.length_a   1.000
_cell.length_b   1.000
_cell.length_c   1.000
_cell.angle_alpha   90.00
_cell.angle_beta   90.00
_cell.angle_gamma   90.00
#
_symmetry.space_group_name_H-M   'P 1'
#
loop_
_entity.id
_entity.type
_entity.pdbx_description
1 polymer ?
#
loop_
_entity_poly.entity_id
_entity_poly.type
_entity_poly.pdbx_seq_one_letter_code
_entity_poly.pdbx_strand_id
1 'polypeptide(L)'
;AAAASAAAADSDLETPLLIFACSRADYLHRTLEAVLTHHSASKRADGTYFGPLVGSPIIVSQDGTDTGVRGTIEEYAERFEAMGVPLFRMEHEKAKKGKLSGNDAYKALAAHYG
;
A
#
# COMPACT_ATOMS: atom_id res chain seq x y z
N ALA A 1 36.15 19.93 -7.20
CA ALA A 1 35.61 18.59 -6.93
C ALA A 1 35.36 18.49 -5.44
N ALA A 2 34.12 18.68 -5.02
CA ALA A 2 33.68 18.54 -3.63
C ALA A 2 32.59 17.48 -3.60
N ALA A 3 32.76 16.53 -2.68
CA ALA A 3 32.05 15.26 -2.62
C ALA A 3 30.53 15.44 -2.62
N ALA A 4 29.88 14.72 -3.54
CA ALA A 4 28.45 14.45 -3.47
C ALA A 4 28.15 13.80 -2.11
N SER A 5 27.35 14.48 -1.29
CA SER A 5 26.99 13.96 0.03
C SER A 5 26.18 12.69 -0.15
N ALA A 6 26.48 11.70 0.70
CA ALA A 6 25.86 10.39 0.72
C ALA A 6 24.33 10.47 0.76
N ALA A 7 23.67 10.20 -0.37
CA ALA A 7 22.22 10.06 -0.48
C ALA A 7 21.81 8.58 -0.45
N ALA A 8 22.27 7.86 0.57
CA ALA A 8 21.80 6.51 0.88
C ALA A 8 21.53 6.42 2.38
N ALA A 9 20.55 7.20 2.84
CA ALA A 9 20.06 7.14 4.21
C ALA A 9 18.56 6.85 4.13
N ASP A 10 18.20 5.66 4.61
CA ASP A 10 16.85 5.14 4.87
C ASP A 10 15.73 5.66 3.95
N SER A 11 15.36 4.86 2.95
CA SER A 11 14.08 5.00 2.25
C SER A 11 12.93 4.59 3.17
N ASP A 12 12.77 5.33 4.26
CA ASP A 12 11.63 5.25 5.14
C ASP A 12 10.42 5.75 4.35
N LEU A 13 9.33 4.97 4.36
CA LEU A 13 8.09 5.29 3.64
C LEU A 13 7.38 6.47 4.34
N GLU A 14 7.88 7.68 4.15
CA GLU A 14 7.29 8.92 4.67
C GLU A 14 6.09 9.41 3.84
N THR A 15 5.85 8.80 2.67
CA THR A 15 4.78 9.16 1.74
C THR A 15 3.70 8.09 1.67
N PRO A 16 2.42 8.46 1.41
CA PRO A 16 1.32 7.50 1.31
C PRO A 16 1.64 6.36 0.34
N LEU A 17 1.42 5.12 0.78
CA LEU A 17 1.66 3.94 -0.05
C LEU A 17 0.35 3.47 -0.68
N LEU A 18 0.30 3.44 -2.01
CA LEU A 18 -0.81 2.85 -2.77
C LEU A 18 -0.43 1.47 -3.30
N ILE A 19 -1.22 0.45 -2.95
CA ILE A 19 -1.02 -0.95 -3.36
C ILE A 19 -2.20 -1.40 -4.23
N PHE A 20 -1.93 -1.94 -5.41
CA PHE A 20 -2.95 -2.55 -6.27
C PHE A 20 -3.02 -4.07 -6.03
N ALA A 21 -4.11 -4.53 -5.41
CA ALA A 21 -4.37 -5.93 -5.08
C ALA A 21 -5.32 -6.57 -6.11
N CYS A 22 -4.84 -6.80 -7.34
CA CYS A 22 -5.64 -7.38 -8.43
C CYS A 22 -5.98 -8.88 -8.20
N SER A 23 -6.90 -9.20 -7.28
CA SER A 23 -7.34 -10.57 -6.93
C SER A 23 -6.21 -11.56 -6.59
N ARG A 24 -5.14 -11.08 -5.92
CA ARG A 24 -3.96 -11.88 -5.54
C ARG A 24 -3.65 -11.74 -4.05
N ALA A 25 -4.41 -12.44 -3.21
CA ALA A 25 -4.26 -12.38 -1.75
C ALA A 25 -2.83 -12.71 -1.27
N ASP A 26 -2.19 -13.77 -1.80
CA ASP A 26 -0.83 -14.15 -1.40
C ASP A 26 0.22 -13.08 -1.70
N TYR A 27 0.05 -12.38 -2.84
CA TYR A 27 0.94 -11.28 -3.21
C TYR A 27 0.74 -10.09 -2.26
N LEU A 28 -0.52 -9.78 -1.94
CA LEU A 28 -0.83 -8.73 -0.99
C LEU A 28 -0.25 -9.05 0.40
N HIS A 29 -0.42 -10.28 0.89
CA HIS A 29 0.12 -10.71 2.18
C HIS A 29 1.64 -10.50 2.26
N ARG A 30 2.39 -10.99 1.27
CA ARG A 30 3.85 -10.81 1.22
C ARG A 30 4.26 -9.34 1.14
N THR A 31 3.48 -8.53 0.42
CA THR A 31 3.72 -7.08 0.30
C THR A 31 3.50 -6.40 1.64
N LEU A 32 2.37 -6.65 2.31
CA LEU A 32 2.04 -6.04 3.59
C LEU A 32 2.98 -6.49 4.71
N GLU A 33 3.42 -7.74 4.73
CA GLU A 33 4.44 -8.22 5.69
C GLU A 33 5.77 -7.49 5.51
N ALA A 34 6.21 -7.29 4.26
CA ALA A 34 7.40 -6.52 3.97
C ALA A 34 7.25 -5.06 4.39
N VAL A 35 6.11 -4.43 4.10
CA VAL A 35 5.81 -3.06 4.52
C VAL A 35 5.84 -2.97 6.04
N LEU A 36 5.18 -3.88 6.76
CA LEU A 36 5.15 -3.90 8.22
C LEU A 36 6.57 -3.98 8.82
N THR A 37 7.41 -4.84 8.25
CA THR A 37 8.79 -5.06 8.70
C THR A 37 9.67 -3.82 8.49
N HIS A 38 9.44 -3.09 7.41
CA HIS A 38 10.31 -1.98 6.98
C HIS A 38 9.69 -0.59 7.18
N HIS A 39 8.47 -0.49 7.72
CA HIS A 39 7.80 0.78 7.92
C HIS A 39 8.57 1.65 8.92
N SER A 40 8.64 2.95 8.68
CA SER A 40 9.33 3.90 9.56
C SER A 40 8.73 3.94 10.96
N ALA A 41 7.40 3.81 11.06
CA ALA A 41 6.69 3.64 12.33
C ALA A 41 7.14 2.43 13.15
N SER A 42 7.75 1.41 12.54
CA SER A 42 8.27 0.22 13.22
C SER A 42 9.63 0.47 13.91
N LYS A 43 10.34 1.57 13.60
CA LYS A 43 11.75 1.80 14.00
C LYS A 43 11.96 2.63 15.29
N ARG A 44 11.00 2.74 16.21
CA ARG A 44 11.28 3.48 17.46
C ARG A 44 12.13 2.69 18.45
N ALA A 45 13.31 3.22 18.75
CA ALA A 45 14.26 2.66 19.70
C ALA A 45 13.85 2.82 21.18
N ASP A 46 12.82 3.62 21.45
CA ASP A 46 12.40 4.09 22.78
C ASP A 46 10.99 3.61 23.20
N GLY A 47 10.29 2.85 22.35
CA GLY A 47 9.01 2.21 22.69
C GLY A 47 7.83 3.18 22.95
N THR A 48 7.96 4.47 22.60
CA THR A 48 6.91 5.48 22.83
C THR A 48 6.19 5.88 21.54
N TYR A 49 4.89 6.17 21.60
CA TYR A 49 4.11 6.62 20.43
C TYR A 49 3.96 8.16 20.46
N PHE A 50 4.44 8.88 19.44
CA PHE A 50 4.17 10.33 19.28
C PHE A 50 2.77 10.54 18.68
N GLY A 51 1.77 10.78 19.51
CA GLY A 51 0.52 11.39 19.06
C GLY A 51 -0.27 10.59 17.99
N PRO A 52 -1.36 11.16 17.45
CA PRO A 52 -2.48 10.36 16.96
C PRO A 52 -2.26 9.62 15.62
N LEU A 53 -1.23 9.93 14.82
CA LEU A 53 -0.90 9.22 13.56
C LEU A 53 0.62 9.30 13.33
N VAL A 54 1.34 8.20 13.58
CA VAL A 54 2.82 8.14 13.52
C VAL A 54 3.32 7.67 12.15
N GLY A 55 2.47 7.06 11.34
CA GLY A 55 2.85 6.52 10.03
C GLY A 55 2.12 7.11 8.84
N SER A 56 2.80 7.05 7.71
CA SER A 56 2.19 7.32 6.42
C SER A 56 1.04 6.33 6.13
N PRO A 57 -0.12 6.80 5.64
CA PRO A 57 -1.25 5.92 5.35
C PRO A 57 -0.92 4.90 4.25
N ILE A 58 -1.42 3.69 4.42
CA ILE A 58 -1.40 2.64 3.40
C ILE A 58 -2.79 2.53 2.80
N ILE A 59 -2.88 2.64 1.48
CA ILE A 59 -4.13 2.48 0.73
C ILE A 59 -4.01 1.24 -0.14
N VAL A 60 -4.93 0.28 0.03
CA VAL A 60 -5.04 -0.91 -0.81
C VAL A 60 -6.21 -0.73 -1.76
N SER A 61 -5.90 -0.58 -3.05
CA SER A 61 -6.87 -0.56 -4.15
C SER A 61 -7.13 -1.97 -4.65
N GLN A 62 -8.39 -2.39 -4.65
CA GLN A 62 -8.83 -3.72 -5.04
C GLN A 62 -9.92 -3.66 -6.10
N ASP A 63 -9.77 -4.47 -7.16
CA ASP A 63 -10.80 -4.64 -8.18
C ASP A 63 -11.75 -5.80 -7.82
N GLY A 64 -13.01 -5.47 -7.55
CA GLY A 64 -14.10 -6.38 -7.22
C GLY A 64 -14.01 -7.02 -5.83
N THR A 65 -14.98 -7.87 -5.53
CA THR A 65 -15.18 -8.48 -4.20
C THR A 65 -14.39 -9.79 -4.05
N ASP A 66 -13.07 -9.72 -3.95
CA ASP A 66 -12.22 -10.85 -3.57
C ASP A 66 -12.16 -10.98 -2.04
N THR A 67 -12.70 -12.07 -1.52
CA THR A 67 -12.79 -12.33 -0.08
C THR A 67 -11.43 -12.65 0.55
N GLY A 68 -10.50 -13.20 -0.23
CA GLY A 68 -9.14 -13.49 0.25
C GLY A 68 -8.36 -12.21 0.45
N VAL A 69 -8.40 -11.31 -0.54
CA VAL A 69 -7.79 -9.97 -0.43
C VAL A 69 -8.39 -9.21 0.74
N ARG A 70 -9.72 -9.24 0.91
CA ARG A 70 -10.39 -8.62 2.06
C ARG A 70 -9.89 -9.17 3.39
N GLY A 71 -9.82 -10.49 3.53
CA GLY A 71 -9.35 -11.12 4.78
C GLY A 71 -7.91 -10.72 5.12
N THR A 72 -7.03 -10.67 4.11
CA THR A 72 -5.66 -10.19 4.30
C THR A 72 -5.60 -8.72 4.72
N ILE A 73 -6.44 -7.85 4.15
CA ILE A 73 -6.50 -6.43 4.54
C ILE A 73 -6.92 -6.29 6.00
N GLU A 74 -7.96 -7.02 6.43
CA GLU A 74 -8.49 -6.98 7.79
C GLU A 74 -7.45 -7.48 8.81
N GLU A 75 -6.75 -8.58 8.51
CA GLU A 75 -5.66 -9.12 9.34
C GLU A 75 -4.54 -8.09 9.59
N TYR A 76 -4.14 -7.35 8.55
CA TYR A 76 -3.05 -6.39 8.65
C TYR A 76 -3.50 -5.03 9.16
N ALA A 77 -4.77 -4.66 9.02
CA ALA A 77 -5.31 -3.40 9.53
C ALA A 77 -5.06 -3.27 11.04
N GLU A 78 -5.35 -4.32 11.81
CA GLU A 78 -5.10 -4.36 13.26
C GLU A 78 -3.61 -4.21 13.60
N ARG A 79 -2.73 -4.86 12.83
CA ARG A 79 -1.27 -4.81 13.03
C ARG A 79 -0.70 -3.43 12.73
N PHE A 80 -1.17 -2.77 11.67
CA PHE A 80 -0.76 -1.41 11.32
C PHE A 80 -1.35 -0.36 12.28
N GLU A 81 -2.60 -0.54 12.71
CA GLU A 81 -3.25 0.34 13.70
C GLU A 81 -2.51 0.31 15.04
N ALA A 82 -2.03 -0.86 15.48
CA ALA A 82 -1.20 -1.00 16.67
C ALA A 82 0.15 -0.22 16.59
N MET A 83 0.58 0.14 15.38
CA MET A 83 1.76 0.97 15.12
C MET A 83 1.42 2.44 14.82
N GLY A 84 0.14 2.82 14.88
CA GLY A 84 -0.34 4.15 14.52
C GLY A 84 -0.26 4.44 13.02
N VAL A 85 -0.32 3.40 12.19
CA VAL A 85 -0.35 3.48 10.72
C VAL A 85 -1.76 3.13 10.24
N PRO A 86 -2.50 4.07 9.62
CA PRO A 86 -3.83 3.75 9.11
C PRO A 86 -3.72 2.96 7.81
N LEU A 87 -4.50 1.87 7.71
CA LEU A 87 -4.63 1.06 6.50
C LEU A 87 -6.06 1.17 5.95
N PHE A 88 -6.18 1.70 4.74
CA PHE A 88 -7.45 1.91 4.05
C PHE A 88 -7.63 0.92 2.91
N ARG A 89 -8.88 0.52 2.67
CA ARG A 89 -9.30 -0.26 1.51
C ARG A 89 -10.14 0.61 0.59
N MET A 90 -9.78 0.62 -0.68
CA MET A 90 -10.58 1.16 -1.78
C MET A 90 -11.00 0.01 -2.68
N GLU A 91 -12.30 -0.20 -2.82
CA GLU A 91 -12.85 -1.20 -3.73
C GLU A 91 -13.43 -0.52 -4.96
N HIS A 92 -13.06 -1.04 -6.13
CA HIS A 92 -13.56 -0.58 -7.41
C HIS A 92 -14.27 -1.74 -8.12
N GLU A 93 -15.28 -1.43 -8.95
CA GLU A 93 -15.89 -2.46 -9.80
C GLU A 93 -14.83 -3.07 -10.73
N LYS A 94 -14.91 -4.35 -11.08
CA LYS A 94 -13.98 -4.91 -12.07
C LYS A 94 -14.20 -4.23 -13.42
N ALA A 95 -13.12 -3.77 -14.05
CA ALA A 95 -13.15 -3.30 -15.43
C ALA A 95 -13.91 -4.29 -16.32
N LYS A 96 -14.96 -3.81 -17.01
CA LYS A 96 -15.67 -4.61 -18.00
C LYS A 96 -14.66 -5.05 -19.04
N LYS A 97 -14.51 -6.37 -19.26
CA LYS A 97 -13.63 -6.94 -20.30
C LYS A 97 -14.14 -6.54 -21.70
N GLY A 98 -13.90 -5.29 -22.09
CA GLY A 98 -13.94 -4.88 -23.48
C GLY A 98 -12.71 -5.45 -24.19
N LYS A 99 -12.85 -5.87 -25.45
CA LYS A 99 -11.72 -6.21 -26.32
C LYS A 99 -10.85 -4.96 -26.51
N LEU A 100 -9.91 -4.73 -25.61
CA LEU A 100 -8.98 -3.61 -25.69
C LEU A 100 -7.88 -3.99 -26.68
N SER A 101 -7.92 -3.35 -27.86
CA SER A 101 -6.78 -3.27 -28.77
C SER A 101 -5.62 -2.56 -28.04
N GLY A 102 -4.39 -3.05 -28.20
CA GLY A 102 -3.23 -2.70 -27.37
C GLY A 102 -2.87 -1.21 -27.24
N ASN A 103 -3.46 -0.32 -28.06
CA ASN A 103 -3.26 1.13 -27.96
C ASN A 103 -4.22 1.85 -27.00
N ASP A 104 -5.34 1.24 -26.58
CA ASP A 104 -6.33 1.88 -25.71
C ASP A 104 -6.26 1.41 -24.25
N ALA A 105 -5.30 0.56 -23.91
CA ALA A 105 -5.14 0.03 -22.54
C ALA A 105 -4.95 1.15 -21.50
N TYR A 106 -4.09 2.13 -21.77
CA TYR A 106 -3.86 3.25 -20.85
C TYR A 106 -5.07 4.19 -20.72
N LYS A 107 -5.83 4.40 -21.81
CA LYS A 107 -7.07 5.19 -21.75
C LYS A 107 -8.16 4.47 -20.97
N ALA A 108 -8.24 3.15 -21.11
CA ALA A 108 -9.16 2.32 -20.35
C ALA A 108 -8.80 2.32 -18.86
N LEU A 109 -7.52 2.25 -18.51
CA LEU A 109 -7.06 2.41 -17.13
C LEU A 109 -7.39 3.80 -16.59
N ALA A 110 -7.13 4.86 -17.37
CA ALA A 110 -7.44 6.24 -16.97
C ALA A 110 -8.94 6.45 -16.73
N ALA A 111 -9.81 5.90 -17.59
CA ALA A 111 -11.26 5.97 -17.41
C ALA A 111 -11.78 5.11 -16.24
N HIS A 112 -10.97 4.16 -15.75
CA HIS A 112 -11.35 3.27 -14.66
C HIS A 112 -10.91 3.78 -13.28
N TYR A 113 -9.76 4.46 -13.22
CA TYR A 113 -9.12 4.91 -11.97
C TYR A 113 -9.01 6.44 -11.81
N GLY A 114 -9.34 7.23 -12.84
CA GLY A 114 -9.31 8.71 -12.82
C GLY A 114 -10.71 9.32 -12.81
#